data_AF-A0A399ZE94-F1
#
_entry.id   AF-A0A399ZE94-F1
#
_cell.length_a   1.000
_cell.length_b   1.000
_cell.length_c   1.000
_cell.angle_alpha   90.00
_cell.angle_beta   90.00
_cell.angle_gamma   90.00
#
_symmetry.space_group_name_H-M   'P 1'
#
loop_
_entity.id
_entity.type
_entity.pdbx_description
1 polymer ?
#
loop_
_entity_poly.entity_id
_entity_poly.type
_entity_poly.pdbx_seq_one_letter_code
_entity_poly.pdbx_strand_id
1 'polypeptide(L)'
;MATFTPMPKESLRNLGEFLARISGAALHTPEPPAHVLITAKRDLYQRAGTFALLEGFVAHCLLLEGHRDDCYIATWSAHGVHGHAWDVLDCLSQNDALTFDALHDKLSRRGVTREAHA
;
A
#
# COMPACT_ATOMS: atom_id res chain seq x y z
N MET A 1 -11.16 -9.69 32.86
CA MET A 1 -11.16 -8.61 31.85
C MET A 1 -9.78 -7.98 31.87
N ALA A 2 -9.07 -7.95 30.73
CA ALA A 2 -7.77 -7.30 30.67
C ALA A 2 -7.96 -5.78 30.74
N THR A 3 -7.27 -5.14 31.67
CA THR A 3 -7.26 -3.68 31.82
C THR A 3 -6.35 -3.11 30.74
N PHE A 4 -6.93 -2.50 29.70
CA PHE A 4 -6.14 -1.82 28.68
C PHE A 4 -5.56 -0.53 29.27
N THR A 5 -4.23 -0.46 29.35
CA THR A 5 -3.55 0.79 29.68
C THR A 5 -3.56 1.69 28.44
N PRO A 6 -4.09 2.92 28.54
CA PRO A 6 -4.10 3.83 27.41
C PRO A 6 -2.66 4.17 27.00
N MET A 7 -2.46 4.35 25.69
CA MET A 7 -1.17 4.73 25.12
C MET A 7 -0.65 6.03 25.79
N PRO A 8 0.64 6.12 26.13
CA PRO A 8 1.23 7.35 26.65
C PRO A 8 0.99 8.54 25.72
N LYS A 9 0.69 9.70 26.30
CA LYS A 9 0.35 10.92 25.54
C LYS A 9 1.46 11.34 24.55
N GLU A 10 2.71 11.12 24.92
CA GLU A 10 3.86 11.42 24.08
C GLU A 10 3.93 10.51 22.85
N SER A 11 3.72 9.20 23.03
CA SER A 11 3.65 8.24 21.92
C SER A 11 2.50 8.59 20.96
N LEU A 12 1.34 8.96 21.50
CA LEU A 12 0.19 9.38 20.68
C LEU A 12 0.49 10.65 19.90
N ARG A 13 1.20 11.62 20.51
CA ARG A 13 1.63 12.84 19.82
C ARG A 13 2.59 12.52 18.68
N ASN A 14 3.60 11.69 18.93
CA ASN A 14 4.57 11.29 17.92
C ASN A 14 3.88 10.60 16.74
N LEU A 15 2.93 9.68 17.00
CA LEU A 15 2.11 9.07 15.96
C LEU A 15 1.31 10.11 15.17
N GLY A 16 0.69 11.07 15.85
CA GLY A 16 -0.03 12.17 15.19
C GLY A 16 0.86 13.01 14.27
N GLU A 17 2.08 13.33 14.69
CA GLU A 17 3.06 14.06 13.88
C GLU A 17 3.51 13.24 12.65
N PHE A 18 3.73 11.94 12.80
CA PHE A 18 4.05 11.06 11.67
C PHE A 18 2.90 11.00 10.66
N LEU A 19 1.66 10.82 11.14
CA LEU A 19 0.47 10.81 10.28
C LEU A 19 0.27 12.13 9.54
N ALA A 20 0.50 13.26 10.21
CA ALA A 20 0.42 14.59 9.59
C ALA A 20 1.47 14.77 8.48
N ARG A 21 2.68 14.23 8.66
CA ARG A 21 3.72 14.25 7.61
C ARG A 21 3.34 13.39 6.42
N ILE A 22 2.80 12.19 6.65
CA ILE A 22 2.33 11.27 5.60
C ILE A 22 1.20 11.92 4.80
N SER A 23 0.19 12.48 5.48
CA SER A 23 -0.94 13.13 4.80
C SER A 23 -0.51 14.39 4.05
N GLY A 24 0.40 15.19 4.61
CA GLY A 24 0.99 16.34 3.94
C GLY A 24 1.75 15.97 2.67
N ALA A 25 2.56 14.91 2.70
CA ALA A 25 3.28 14.41 1.53
C ALA A 25 2.33 13.95 0.42
N ALA A 26 1.28 13.19 0.78
CA ALA A 26 0.28 12.73 -0.17
C ALA A 26 -0.47 13.91 -0.84
N LEU A 27 -0.82 14.96 -0.08
CA LEU A 27 -1.55 16.11 -0.59
C LEU A 27 -0.76 16.92 -1.64
N HIS A 28 0.56 17.00 -1.51
CA HIS A 28 1.42 17.79 -2.39
C HIS A 28 2.07 16.97 -3.50
N THR A 29 1.70 15.70 -3.61
CA THR A 29 2.20 14.81 -4.65
C THR A 29 1.58 15.20 -6.01
N PRO A 30 2.39 15.35 -7.07
CA PRO A 30 1.87 15.51 -8.42
C PRO A 30 1.20 14.22 -8.90
N GLU A 31 0.20 14.34 -9.78
CA GLU A 31 -0.43 13.16 -10.41
C GLU A 31 0.63 12.22 -11.02
N PRO A 32 0.42 10.89 -10.95
CA PRO A 32 1.39 9.94 -11.45
C PRO A 32 1.73 10.20 -12.92
N PRO A 33 3.01 10.52 -13.25
CA PRO A 33 3.38 10.89 -14.61
C PRO A 33 3.35 9.68 -15.57
N ALA A 34 3.29 8.45 -15.04
CA ALA A 34 3.37 7.24 -15.83
C ALA A 34 2.34 6.22 -15.33
N HIS A 35 1.32 5.97 -16.15
CA HIS A 35 0.33 4.88 -15.98
C HIS A 35 0.96 3.51 -16.29
N VAL A 36 2.10 3.18 -15.69
CA VAL A 36 2.94 2.04 -16.09
C VAL A 36 2.24 0.72 -15.82
N LEU A 37 1.80 0.51 -14.58
CA LEU A 37 1.25 -0.76 -14.12
C LEU A 37 -0.14 -1.01 -14.68
N ILE A 38 -1.00 0.00 -14.73
CA ILE A 38 -2.31 -0.17 -15.38
C ILE A 38 -2.17 -0.47 -16.87
N THR A 39 -1.21 0.16 -17.56
CA THR A 39 -0.94 -0.13 -18.98
C THR A 39 -0.44 -1.56 -19.16
N ALA A 40 0.54 -1.99 -18.36
CA ALA A 40 1.06 -3.35 -18.43
C ALA A 40 -0.02 -4.41 -18.17
N LYS A 41 -0.89 -4.19 -17.17
CA LYS A 41 -2.03 -5.10 -16.90
C LYS A 41 -3.04 -5.08 -18.05
N ARG A 42 -3.33 -3.91 -18.63
CA ARG A 42 -4.23 -3.77 -19.79
C ARG A 42 -3.71 -4.52 -21.01
N ASP A 43 -2.44 -4.36 -21.33
CA ASP A 43 -1.80 -5.04 -22.46
C ASP A 43 -1.85 -6.56 -22.30
N LEU A 44 -1.62 -7.06 -21.08
CA LEU A 44 -1.73 -8.49 -20.78
C LEU A 44 -3.15 -9.02 -21.01
N TYR A 45 -4.17 -8.26 -20.61
CA TYR A 45 -5.57 -8.64 -20.83
C TYR A 45 -5.99 -8.55 -22.30
N GLN A 46 -5.57 -7.52 -23.02
CA GLN A 46 -5.85 -7.40 -24.45
C GLN A 46 -5.26 -8.57 -25.25
N ARG A 47 -4.09 -9.08 -24.84
CA ARG A 47 -3.46 -10.26 -25.46
C ARG A 47 -4.18 -11.57 -25.13
N ALA A 48 -4.83 -11.67 -23.98
CA ALA A 48 -5.53 -12.88 -23.55
C ALA A 48 -6.88 -13.09 -24.26
N GLY A 49 -7.45 -12.04 -24.88
CA GLY A 49 -8.68 -12.14 -25.70
C GLY A 49 -9.97 -11.91 -24.91
N THR A 50 -11.05 -12.54 -25.33
CA THR A 50 -12.39 -12.34 -24.73
C THR A 50 -12.52 -13.15 -23.45
N PHE A 51 -12.67 -12.47 -22.32
CA PHE A 51 -12.89 -13.11 -21.02
C PHE A 51 -14.33 -13.59 -20.85
N ALA A 52 -14.51 -14.68 -20.11
CA ALA A 52 -15.81 -14.96 -19.50
C ALA A 52 -16.21 -13.82 -18.54
N LEU A 53 -17.51 -13.61 -18.28
CA LEU A 53 -18.00 -12.46 -17.51
C LEU A 53 -17.28 -12.28 -16.15
N LEU A 54 -17.08 -13.37 -15.41
CA LEU A 54 -16.39 -13.35 -14.12
C LEU A 54 -14.91 -12.99 -14.26
N GLU A 55 -14.22 -13.55 -15.26
CA GLU A 55 -12.80 -13.26 -15.50
C GLU A 55 -12.62 -11.80 -15.94
N GLY A 56 -13.55 -11.26 -16.73
CA GLY A 56 -13.55 -9.84 -17.11
C GLY A 56 -13.73 -8.91 -15.91
N PHE A 57 -14.63 -9.27 -14.97
CA PHE A 57 -14.78 -8.55 -13.71
C PHE A 57 -13.48 -8.55 -12.90
N VAL A 58 -12.86 -9.71 -12.71
CA VAL A 58 -11.57 -9.84 -12.00
C VAL A 58 -10.47 -9.03 -12.70
N ALA A 59 -10.42 -9.06 -14.03
CA ALA A 59 -9.46 -8.27 -14.81
C ALA A 59 -9.63 -6.76 -14.56
N HIS A 60 -10.87 -6.26 -14.50
CA HIS A 60 -11.14 -4.87 -14.16
C HIS A 60 -10.73 -4.51 -12.73
N CYS A 61 -10.95 -5.39 -11.74
CA CYS A 61 -10.44 -5.18 -10.39
C CYS A 61 -8.91 -5.04 -10.39
N LEU A 62 -8.21 -5.88 -11.15
CA LEU A 62 -6.76 -5.85 -11.25
C LEU A 62 -6.24 -4.61 -11.99
N LEU A 63 -6.98 -4.06 -12.95
CA LEU A 63 -6.66 -2.76 -13.58
C LEU A 63 -6.75 -1.61 -12.58
N LEU A 64 -7.81 -1.59 -11.76
CA LEU A 64 -7.96 -0.59 -10.70
C LEU A 64 -6.84 -0.69 -9.66
N GLU A 65 -6.46 -1.91 -9.29
CA GLU A 65 -5.27 -2.15 -8.46
C GLU A 65 -4.01 -1.57 -9.12
N GLY A 66 -3.80 -1.79 -10.43
CA GLY A 66 -2.65 -1.23 -11.15
C GLY A 66 -2.61 0.30 -11.12
N HIS A 67 -3.74 0.97 -11.28
CA HIS A 67 -3.80 2.44 -11.16
C HIS A 67 -3.48 2.92 -9.75
N ARG A 68 -4.02 2.26 -8.73
CA ARG A 68 -3.70 2.56 -7.33
C ARG A 68 -2.20 2.41 -7.07
N ASP A 69 -1.58 1.36 -7.59
CA ASP A 69 -0.15 1.13 -7.44
C ASP A 69 0.69 2.19 -8.18
N ASP A 70 0.29 2.62 -9.38
CA ASP A 70 0.91 3.75 -10.10
C ASP A 70 0.87 5.05 -9.27
N CYS A 71 -0.27 5.35 -8.63
CA CYS A 71 -0.41 6.49 -7.71
C CYS A 71 0.56 6.35 -6.52
N TYR A 72 0.62 5.19 -5.88
CA TYR A 72 1.54 4.94 -4.77
C TYR A 72 3.00 5.11 -5.17
N ILE A 73 3.41 4.58 -6.33
CA ILE A 73 4.76 4.76 -6.86
C ILE A 73 5.07 6.26 -7.01
N ALA A 74 4.18 7.02 -7.63
CA ALA A 74 4.40 8.45 -7.86
C ALA A 74 4.50 9.26 -6.56
N THR A 75 3.61 9.00 -5.60
CA THR A 75 3.63 9.64 -4.28
C THR A 75 4.93 9.36 -3.55
N TRP A 76 5.27 8.09 -3.41
CA TRP A 76 6.22 7.67 -2.40
C TRP A 76 7.66 7.55 -2.93
N SER A 77 7.84 7.29 -4.22
CA SER A 77 9.19 7.29 -4.82
C SER A 77 9.85 8.67 -4.75
N ALA A 78 9.08 9.76 -4.84
CA ALA A 78 9.56 11.12 -4.65
C ALA A 78 10.14 11.37 -3.24
N HIS A 79 9.75 10.54 -2.27
CA HIS A 79 10.23 10.56 -0.89
C HIS A 79 11.21 9.42 -0.57
N GLY A 80 11.71 8.69 -1.58
CA GLY A 80 12.66 7.59 -1.40
C GLY A 80 12.07 6.33 -0.76
N VAL A 81 10.74 6.21 -0.71
CA VAL A 81 10.06 5.06 -0.13
C VAL A 81 9.88 4.00 -1.23
N HIS A 82 10.41 2.81 -0.97
CA HIS A 82 10.39 1.68 -1.89
C HIS A 82 9.19 0.75 -1.69
N GLY A 83 8.90 -0.11 -2.66
CA GLY A 83 7.67 -0.91 -2.73
C GLY A 83 7.30 -1.70 -1.47
N HIS A 84 8.27 -2.33 -0.81
CA HIS A 84 8.02 -3.09 0.43
C HIS A 84 7.51 -2.21 1.58
N ALA A 85 7.91 -0.93 1.63
CA ALA A 85 7.44 0.00 2.64
C ALA A 85 6.00 0.48 2.37
N TRP A 86 5.51 0.39 1.12
CA TRP A 86 4.10 0.66 0.81
C TRP A 86 3.19 -0.42 1.36
N ASP A 87 3.58 -1.68 1.24
CA ASP A 87 2.75 -2.78 1.75
C ASP A 87 2.58 -2.69 3.27
N VAL A 88 3.60 -2.20 3.98
CA VAL A 88 3.53 -1.86 5.41
C VAL A 88 2.51 -0.75 5.65
N LEU A 89 2.61 0.36 4.92
CA LEU A 89 1.69 1.49 5.04
C LEU A 89 0.25 1.10 4.68
N ASP A 90 0.04 0.25 3.67
CA ASP A 90 -1.27 -0.24 3.26
C ASP A 90 -1.91 -1.06 4.39
N CYS A 91 -1.16 -2.01 4.96
CA CYS A 91 -1.61 -2.81 6.11
C CYS A 91 -1.99 -1.94 7.34
N LEU A 92 -1.19 -0.90 7.62
CA LEU A 92 -1.46 0.02 8.74
C LEU A 92 -2.68 0.90 8.45
N SER A 93 -2.79 1.45 7.25
CA SER A 93 -3.88 2.37 6.87
C SER A 93 -5.26 1.70 6.88
N GLN A 94 -5.31 0.42 6.55
CA GLN A 94 -6.55 -0.37 6.54
C GLN A 94 -6.89 -0.97 7.91
N ASN A 95 -6.05 -0.74 8.93
CA ASN A 95 -6.10 -1.43 10.22
C ASN A 95 -6.05 -2.97 10.07
N ASP A 96 -5.43 -3.46 9.00
CA ASP A 96 -5.42 -4.87 8.62
C ASP A 96 -4.32 -5.66 9.37
N ALA A 97 -3.23 -5.00 9.75
CA ALA A 97 -2.24 -5.53 10.69
C ALA A 97 -1.65 -4.42 11.56
N LEU A 98 -1.94 -4.48 12.87
CA LEU A 98 -1.51 -3.49 13.86
C LEU A 98 -0.40 -3.99 14.80
N THR A 99 -0.01 -5.26 14.68
CA THR A 99 1.14 -5.83 15.40
C THR A 99 2.24 -6.18 14.44
N PHE A 100 3.49 -6.12 14.91
CA PHE A 100 4.66 -6.45 14.10
C PHE A 100 4.58 -7.87 13.54
N ASP A 101 4.20 -8.86 14.36
CA ASP A 101 4.11 -10.24 13.90
C ASP A 101 2.98 -10.44 12.86
N ALA A 102 1.82 -9.80 13.03
CA ALA A 102 0.75 -9.87 12.04
C ALA A 102 1.14 -9.20 10.71
N LEU A 103 1.91 -8.12 10.80
CA LEU A 103 2.42 -7.40 9.64
C LEU A 103 3.46 -8.25 8.91
N HIS A 104 4.39 -8.86 9.64
CA HIS A 104 5.38 -9.76 9.07
C HIS A 104 4.75 -11.02 8.43
N ASP A 105 3.76 -11.63 9.09
CA ASP A 105 3.06 -12.82 8.55
C ASP A 105 2.32 -12.53 7.24
N LYS A 106 1.79 -11.31 7.07
CA LYS A 106 1.18 -10.88 5.80
C LYS A 106 2.22 -10.59 4.73
N LEU A 107 3.27 -9.86 5.08
CA LEU A 107 4.26 -9.36 4.12
C LEU A 107 5.30 -10.41 3.71
N SER A 108 5.52 -11.43 4.53
CA SER A 108 6.37 -12.58 4.21
C SER A 108 5.90 -13.33 2.96
N ARG A 109 4.59 -13.35 2.69
CA ARG A 109 4.02 -13.91 1.44
C ARG A 109 4.45 -13.16 0.18
N ARG A 110 4.87 -11.90 0.34
CA ARG A 110 5.46 -11.06 -0.72
C ARG A 110 6.99 -11.07 -0.71
N GLY A 111 7.61 -11.93 0.11
CA GLY A 111 9.06 -12.08 0.19
C GLY A 111 9.76 -11.04 1.07
N VAL A 112 9.02 -10.27 1.87
CA VAL A 112 9.62 -9.28 2.79
C VAL A 112 10.16 -9.98 4.02
N THR A 113 11.45 -9.78 4.31
CA THR A 113 12.11 -10.38 5.47
C THR A 113 11.86 -9.58 6.74
N ARG A 114 12.09 -10.18 7.91
CA ARG A 114 11.87 -9.52 9.19
C ARG A 114 12.80 -8.33 9.40
N GLU A 115 14.02 -8.42 8.86
CA GLU A 115 15.05 -7.38 8.88
C GLU A 115 14.67 -6.17 8.03
N ALA A 116 13.87 -6.35 6.98
CA ALA A 116 13.39 -5.24 6.16
C ALA A 116 12.35 -4.35 6.89
N HIS A 117 11.88 -4.77 8.06
CA HIS A 117 10.98 -4.01 8.93
C HIS A 117 11.70 -3.32 10.11
N ALA A 118 12.99 -3.63 10.34
CA ALA A 118 13.79 -3.16 11.48
C ALA A 118 14.52 -1.85 11.16
#